data_AF-A0A1H8HB77-F1
#
_entry.id   AF-A0A1H8HB77-F1
#
_cell.length_a   1.000
_cell.length_b   1.000
_cell.length_c   1.000
_cell.angle_alpha   90.00
_cell.angle_beta   90.00
_cell.angle_gamma   90.00
#
_symmetry.space_group_name_H-M   'P 1'
#
loop_
_entity.id
_entity.type
_entity.pdbx_description
1 polymer ?
#
loop_
_entity_poly.entity_id
_entity_poly.type
_entity_poly.pdbx_seq_one_letter_code
_entity_poly.pdbx_strand_id
1 'polypeptide(L)'
;MLLGLVFEKLKDIDEEVIVALAADHSTPCERREHSGEPVPVAIWGESIIRDKIELYDEIECSAGGLGRIKENDFNRILLDYLELTKKEGN
;
A
#
# COMPACT_ATOMS: atom_id res chain seq x y z
N MET A 1 3.90 -13.48 9.83
CA MET A 1 4.20 -13.39 11.28
C MET A 1 4.31 -11.94 11.74
N LEU A 2 5.10 -11.05 11.11
CA LEU A 2 5.23 -9.63 11.54
C LEU A 2 3.95 -8.81 11.36
N LEU A 3 3.34 -8.79 10.17
CA LEU A 3 2.11 -8.04 9.93
C LEU A 3 0.97 -8.48 10.87
N GLY A 4 0.84 -9.78 11.13
CA GLY A 4 -0.12 -10.27 12.12
C GLY A 4 0.09 -9.64 13.50
N LEU A 5 1.33 -9.52 13.97
CA LEU A 5 1.64 -8.85 15.24
C LEU A 5 1.29 -7.35 15.21
N VAL A 6 1.55 -6.68 14.08
CA VAL A 6 1.16 -5.27 13.89
C VAL A 6 -0.36 -5.15 14.03
N PHE A 7 -1.14 -5.92 13.27
CA PHE A 7 -2.60 -5.88 13.33
C PHE A 7 -3.18 -6.25 14.70
N GLU A 8 -2.56 -7.19 15.43
CA GLU A 8 -2.98 -7.47 16.81
C GLU A 8 -2.77 -6.25 17.73
N LYS A 9 -1.69 -5.47 17.54
CA LYS A 9 -1.42 -4.26 18.31
C LYS A 9 -2.26 -3.07 17.88
N LEU A 10 -2.67 -3.00 16.62
CA LEU A 10 -3.58 -1.94 16.15
C LEU A 10 -4.96 -2.03 16.79
N LYS A 11 -5.38 -3.19 17.32
CA LYS A 11 -6.65 -3.33 18.06
C LYS A 11 -6.70 -2.54 19.37
N ASP A 12 -5.54 -2.16 19.90
CA ASP A 12 -5.43 -1.38 21.13
C ASP A 12 -5.48 0.15 20.87
N ILE A 13 -5.64 0.57 19.60
CA ILE A 13 -5.70 1.97 19.16
C ILE A 13 -7.15 2.32 18.84
N ASP A 14 -7.68 3.37 19.46
CA ASP A 14 -9.08 3.79 19.28
C ASP A 14 -9.28 4.73 18.07
N GLU A 15 -8.19 5.28 17.53
CA GLU A 15 -8.21 6.11 16.33
C GLU A 15 -8.17 5.29 15.03
N GLU A 16 -8.64 5.89 13.93
CA GLU A 16 -8.50 5.27 12.61
C GLU A 16 -7.01 5.16 12.22
N VAL A 17 -6.60 3.96 11.82
CA VAL A 17 -5.23 3.68 11.36
C VAL A 17 -5.27 3.24 9.91
N ILE A 18 -4.50 3.96 9.08
CA ILE A 18 -4.18 3.54 7.72
C ILE A 18 -2.86 2.76 7.74
N VAL A 19 -2.90 1.54 7.22
CA VAL A 19 -1.75 0.67 7.04
C VAL A 19 -1.37 0.65 5.57
N ALA A 20 -0.17 1.09 5.25
CA ALA A 20 0.37 1.08 3.90
C ALA A 20 1.60 0.17 3.86
N LEU A 21 1.56 -0.84 2.98
CA LEU A 21 2.63 -1.83 2.80
C LEU A 21 3.21 -1.69 1.39
N ALA A 22 4.51 -1.52 1.32
CA ALA A 22 5.27 -1.47 0.08
C ALA A 22 6.70 -1.97 0.33
N ALA A 23 7.36 -2.45 -0.72
CA ALA A 23 8.81 -2.56 -0.76
C ALA A 23 9.41 -1.32 -1.44
N ASP A 24 10.68 -1.05 -1.22
CA ASP A 24 11.42 0.01 -1.90
C ASP A 24 11.82 -0.37 -3.33
N HIS A 25 12.15 -1.65 -3.56
CA HIS A 25 12.45 -2.18 -4.88
C HIS A 25 12.33 -3.71 -4.95
N SER A 26 12.30 -4.23 -6.17
CA SER A 26 12.33 -5.67 -6.45
C SER A 26 13.77 -6.20 -6.43
N THR A 27 13.99 -7.38 -5.83
CA THR A 27 15.29 -8.10 -5.83
C THR A 27 15.09 -9.56 -6.25
N PRO A 28 14.94 -9.85 -7.56
CA PRO A 28 14.68 -11.20 -8.05
C PRO A 28 15.82 -12.15 -7.70
N CYS A 29 15.48 -13.34 -7.19
CA CYS A 29 16.46 -14.35 -6.76
C CYS A 29 17.44 -14.75 -7.88
N GLU A 30 16.97 -14.78 -9.12
CA GLU A 30 17.77 -15.11 -10.31
C GLU A 30 18.84 -14.04 -10.62
N ARG A 31 18.57 -12.77 -10.30
CA ARG A 31 19.50 -11.66 -10.52
C ARG A 31 20.41 -11.41 -9.32
N ARG A 32 19.91 -11.67 -8.10
CA ARG A 32 20.58 -11.34 -6.82
C ARG A 32 20.99 -9.87 -6.72
N GLU A 33 20.28 -9.01 -7.44
CA GLU A 33 20.51 -7.58 -7.53
C GLU A 33 19.17 -6.87 -7.67
N HIS A 34 19.15 -5.58 -7.32
CA HIS A 34 17.98 -4.74 -7.47
C HIS A 34 17.57 -4.66 -8.94
N SER A 35 16.28 -4.50 -9.16
CA SER A 35 15.68 -4.59 -10.49
C SER A 35 14.58 -3.56 -10.66
N GLY A 36 14.21 -3.28 -11.91
CA GLY A 36 13.23 -2.23 -12.25
C GLY A 36 11.78 -2.73 -12.29
N GLU A 37 11.56 -4.00 -11.97
CA GLU A 37 10.26 -4.63 -11.88
C GLU A 37 9.43 -3.95 -10.77
N PRO A 38 8.15 -3.64 -11.01
CA PRO A 38 7.30 -3.02 -10.01
C PRO A 38 7.15 -3.92 -8.79
N VAL A 39 6.95 -3.30 -7.62
CA VAL A 39 6.71 -3.99 -6.36
C VAL A 39 5.21 -4.03 -6.04
N PRO A 40 4.71 -5.11 -5.40
CA PRO A 40 3.36 -5.12 -4.86
C PRO A 40 3.17 -4.04 -3.80
N VAL A 41 2.05 -3.34 -3.82
CA VAL A 41 1.68 -2.34 -2.80
C VAL A 41 0.26 -2.59 -2.32
N ALA A 42 0.01 -2.38 -1.02
CA ALA A 42 -1.29 -2.50 -0.42
C ALA A 42 -1.54 -1.32 0.52
N ILE A 43 -2.77 -0.79 0.51
CA ILE A 43 -3.22 0.22 1.45
C ILE A 43 -4.51 -0.30 2.07
N TRP A 44 -4.57 -0.29 3.40
CA TRP A 44 -5.68 -0.80 4.19
C TRP A 44 -6.09 0.22 5.24
N GLY A 45 -7.38 0.33 5.50
CA GLY A 45 -7.98 1.16 6.55
C GLY A 45 -9.48 0.98 6.52
N GLU A 46 -10.18 1.48 7.54
CA GLU A 46 -11.65 1.37 7.62
C GLU A 46 -12.35 2.25 6.58
N SER A 47 -11.81 3.45 6.30
CA SER A 47 -12.32 4.38 5.29
C SER A 47 -11.89 4.06 3.84
N ILE A 48 -10.99 3.09 3.64
CA ILE A 48 -10.42 2.81 2.31
C ILE A 48 -11.33 1.89 1.49
N ILE A 49 -11.59 2.29 0.24
CA ILE A 49 -12.35 1.48 -0.72
C ILE A 49 -11.54 0.22 -1.05
N ARG A 50 -12.13 -0.94 -0.76
CA ARG A 50 -11.57 -2.24 -1.10
C ARG A 50 -11.86 -2.61 -2.56
N ASP A 51 -10.84 -3.07 -3.26
CA ASP A 51 -11.01 -3.75 -4.54
C ASP A 51 -11.38 -5.23 -4.34
N LYS A 52 -11.26 -6.04 -5.38
CA LYS A 52 -11.62 -7.47 -5.35
C LYS A 52 -10.42 -8.39 -5.05
N ILE A 53 -9.24 -7.83 -4.79
CA ILE A 53 -8.03 -8.61 -4.61
C ILE A 53 -7.99 -9.19 -3.19
N GLU A 54 -7.74 -10.50 -3.10
CA GLU A 54 -7.70 -11.23 -1.83
C GLU A 54 -6.28 -11.66 -1.42
N LEU A 55 -5.32 -11.61 -2.35
CA LEU A 55 -3.94 -12.06 -2.13
C LEU A 55 -2.95 -10.93 -2.42
N TYR A 56 -1.88 -10.89 -1.63
CA TYR A 56 -0.78 -9.94 -1.81
C TYR A 56 0.42 -10.65 -2.46
N ASP A 57 0.52 -10.53 -3.78
CA ASP A 57 1.61 -11.01 -4.61
C ASP A 57 1.74 -10.16 -5.90
N GLU A 58 2.77 -10.41 -6.70
CA GLU A 58 3.05 -9.65 -7.92
C GLU A 58 1.95 -9.75 -8.99
N ILE A 59 1.21 -10.85 -9.04
CA ILE A 59 0.21 -11.10 -10.07
C ILE A 59 -1.12 -10.47 -9.68
N GLU A 60 -1.61 -10.74 -8.48
CA GLU A 60 -2.89 -10.25 -7.99
C GLU A 60 -2.86 -8.73 -7.81
N CYS A 61 -1.76 -8.17 -7.29
CA CYS A 61 -1.60 -6.71 -7.20
C CYS A 61 -1.58 -6.01 -8.56
N SER A 62 -1.24 -6.72 -9.65
CA SER A 62 -1.29 -6.12 -11.00
C SER A 62 -2.72 -5.81 -11.46
N ALA A 63 -3.72 -6.43 -10.85
CA ALA A 63 -5.14 -6.22 -11.10
C ALA A 63 -5.84 -5.35 -10.03
N GLY A 64 -5.08 -4.85 -9.04
CA GLY A 64 -5.59 -4.04 -7.94
C GLY A 64 -6.11 -2.67 -8.39
N GLY A 65 -7.01 -2.09 -7.60
CA GLY A 65 -7.69 -0.83 -7.89
C GLY A 65 -6.78 0.40 -7.91
N LEU A 66 -5.62 0.33 -7.26
CA LEU A 66 -4.58 1.37 -7.33
C LEU A 66 -3.94 1.46 -8.72
N GLY A 67 -3.99 0.39 -9.51
CA GLY A 67 -3.29 0.30 -10.78
C GLY A 67 -1.77 0.42 -10.63
N ARG A 68 -1.10 0.96 -11.67
CA ARG A 68 0.36 1.15 -11.67
C ARG A 68 0.70 2.61 -11.35
N ILE A 69 1.18 2.82 -10.13
CA ILE A 69 1.52 4.14 -9.58
C ILE A 69 3.03 4.32 -9.38
N LYS A 70 3.49 5.57 -9.26
CA LYS A 70 4.87 5.90 -8.89
C LYS A 70 5.01 6.11 -7.38
N GLU A 71 6.25 6.17 -6.91
CA GLU A 71 6.60 6.39 -5.51
C GLU A 71 5.96 7.65 -4.91
N ASN A 72 5.91 8.73 -5.69
CA ASN A 72 5.29 9.98 -5.24
C ASN A 72 3.76 9.90 -5.19
N ASP A 73 3.15 9.10 -6.05
CA ASP A 73 1.70 8.92 -6.06
C ASP A 73 1.27 8.15 -4.82
N PHE A 74 2.04 7.12 -4.42
CA PHE A 74 1.77 6.35 -3.19
C PHE A 74 1.67 7.26 -1.97
N ASN A 75 2.67 8.12 -1.73
CA ASN A 75 2.65 9.05 -0.60
C ASN A 75 1.52 10.09 -0.70
N ARG A 76 1.21 10.58 -1.91
CA ARG A 76 0.11 11.54 -2.11
C ARG A 76 -1.26 10.92 -1.82
N ILE A 77 -1.46 9.66 -2.21
CA ILE A 77 -2.68 8.90 -1.92
C ILE A 77 -2.84 8.75 -0.39
N LEU A 78 -1.76 8.46 0.35
CA LEU A 78 -1.83 8.37 1.81
C LEU A 78 -2.17 9.72 2.47
N LEU A 79 -1.58 10.82 1.99
CA LEU A 79 -1.90 12.15 2.49
C LEU A 79 -3.35 12.55 2.19
N ASP A 80 -3.88 12.12 1.05
CA ASP A 80 -5.27 12.32 0.68
C ASP A 80 -6.22 11.53 1.60
N TYR A 81 -5.94 10.25 1.84
CA TYR A 81 -6.72 9.45 2.80
C TYR A 81 -6.66 9.99 4.24
N LEU A 82 -5.55 10.62 4.62
CA LEU A 82 -5.40 11.29 5.92
C LEU A 82 -6.04 12.69 5.97
N GLU A 83 -6.70 13.13 4.89
CA GLU A 83 -7.29 14.47 4.75
C GLU A 83 -6.28 15.62 4.93
N LEU A 84 -5.01 15.36 4.64
CA LEU A 84 -3.92 16.34 4.74
C LEU A 84 -3.62 17.04 3.40
N THR A 85 -4.25 16.57 2.32
CA THR A 85 -4.14 17.19 0.99
C THR A 85 -5.07 18.39 0.89
N LYS A 86 -4.54 19.53 0.44
CA LYS A 86 -5.34 20.72 0.16
C LYS A 86 -6.00 20.59 -1.21
N LYS A 87 -7.32 20.84 -1.28
CA LYS A 87 -8.02 20.99 -2.56
C LYS A 87 -7.43 22.17 -3.33
N GLU A 88 -6.99 21.90 -4.55
CA GLU A 88 -6.56 22.93 -5.51
C GLU A 88 -7.64 23.12 -6.58
N GLY A 89 -8.13 24.34 -6.74
CA GLY A 89 -9.25 24.66 -7.62
C GLY A 89 -10.61 24.74 -6.89
N ASN A 90 -11.63 25.23 -7.61
CA ASN A 90 -12.96 25.53 -7.06
C ASN A 90 -13.78 24.28 -6.73
#